data_AF-A0A3N5SPW4-F1
#
_entry.id   AF-A0A3N5SPW4-F1
#
_cell.length_a   1.000
_cell.length_b   1.000
_cell.length_c   1.000
_cell.angle_alpha   90.00
_cell.angle_beta   90.00
_cell.angle_gamma   90.00
#
_symmetry.space_group_name_H-M   'P 1'
#
loop_
_entity.id
_entity.type
_entity.pdbx_description
1 polymer ?
#
loop_
_entity_poly.entity_id
_entity_poly.type
_entity_poly.pdbx_seq_one_letter_code
_entity_poly.pdbx_strand_id
1 'polypeptide(L)'
;LQHALGVTVADDGYLYVADTYNNKIKRIDPMTRESVTYVGSGDEGLADGENAQFYEPGGIDYANGKLYIADTNNHAIRVVDMESQTVSTVEFPNADRLLAPAPGASLEPTIVEGEGDVVVTLPPETVQAGEGKLVIDVTMPEGYKLNDLAPFTAIWPENEAVQIPEESREIRIVLPDLPLEIPVTFVEGQTELQLELAVYWCEGVNQTLCFVDRAKLVMPLSVVPEFDNHVATFTRDLVPPVVQDTLG
;
A
#
# COMPACT_ATOMS: atom_id res chain seq x y z
N LEU A 1 -8.22 -1.11 37.38
CA LEU A 1 -8.62 -0.56 36.08
C LEU A 1 -9.21 0.83 36.31
N GLN A 2 -8.83 1.81 35.50
CA GLN A 2 -9.34 3.16 35.46
C GLN A 2 -9.52 3.55 33.99
N HIS A 3 -10.78 3.72 33.58
CA HIS A 3 -11.16 4.07 32.21
C HIS A 3 -10.56 3.13 31.15
N ALA A 4 -10.66 1.81 31.36
CA ALA A 4 -10.13 0.83 30.41
C ALA A 4 -10.90 0.88 29.09
N LEU A 5 -10.18 1.01 27.97
CA LEU A 5 -10.77 1.21 26.63
C LEU A 5 -10.60 0.03 25.69
N GLY A 6 -9.55 -0.78 25.86
CA GLY A 6 -9.22 -1.91 24.99
C GLY A 6 -9.11 -3.22 25.76
N VAL A 7 -9.53 -4.32 25.13
CA VAL A 7 -9.35 -5.68 25.63
C VAL A 7 -9.12 -6.65 24.48
N THR A 8 -8.23 -7.61 24.67
CA THR A 8 -8.02 -8.75 23.74
C THR A 8 -7.76 -10.04 24.52
N VAL A 9 -7.84 -11.18 23.83
CA VAL A 9 -7.51 -12.52 24.35
C VAL A 9 -6.25 -13.00 23.62
N ALA A 10 -5.28 -13.55 24.34
CA ALA A 10 -4.12 -14.20 23.72
C ALA A 10 -4.23 -15.73 23.74
N ASP A 11 -3.33 -16.41 23.02
CA ASP A 11 -3.31 -17.89 22.92
C ASP A 11 -3.08 -18.61 24.26
N ASP A 12 -2.58 -17.89 25.27
CA ASP A 12 -2.44 -18.39 26.64
C ASP A 12 -3.77 -18.44 27.42
N GLY A 13 -4.87 -17.95 26.82
CA GLY A 13 -6.21 -17.92 27.40
C GLY A 13 -6.46 -16.79 28.40
N TYR A 14 -5.51 -15.86 28.59
CA TYR A 14 -5.67 -14.70 29.45
C TYR A 14 -6.26 -13.51 28.68
N LEU A 15 -6.91 -12.61 29.41
CA LEU A 15 -7.37 -11.31 28.90
C LEU A 15 -6.29 -10.26 29.12
N TYR A 16 -6.02 -9.46 28.09
CA TYR A 16 -5.12 -8.31 28.16
C TYR A 16 -5.93 -7.03 28.01
N VAL A 17 -5.80 -6.12 28.97
CA VAL A 17 -6.64 -4.92 29.07
C VAL A 17 -5.76 -3.67 29.08
N ALA A 18 -6.07 -2.71 28.22
CA ALA A 18 -5.50 -1.38 28.29
C ALA A 18 -6.13 -0.61 29.46
N ASP A 19 -5.38 -0.44 30.55
CA ASP A 19 -5.77 0.30 31.75
C ASP A 19 -5.42 1.78 31.55
N THR A 20 -6.16 2.43 30.65
CA THR A 20 -5.80 3.67 29.95
C THR A 20 -5.30 4.78 30.88
N TYR A 21 -6.06 5.17 31.90
CA TYR A 21 -5.64 6.26 32.80
C TYR A 21 -4.60 5.86 33.84
N ASN A 22 -4.26 4.58 33.93
CA ASN A 22 -3.14 4.10 34.74
C ASN A 22 -1.87 3.86 33.91
N ASN A 23 -1.86 4.18 32.61
CA ASN A 23 -0.72 4.00 31.69
C ASN A 23 -0.13 2.57 31.77
N LYS A 24 -1.01 1.56 31.83
CA LYS A 24 -0.63 0.15 32.06
C LYS A 24 -1.41 -0.79 31.15
N ILE A 25 -0.81 -1.94 30.87
CA ILE A 25 -1.51 -3.11 30.35
C ILE A 25 -1.70 -4.10 31.51
N LYS A 26 -2.93 -4.56 31.71
CA LYS A 26 -3.25 -5.60 32.72
C LYS A 26 -3.38 -6.95 32.04
N ARG A 27 -3.00 -8.00 32.75
CA ARG A 27 -3.36 -9.39 32.43
C ARG A 27 -4.38 -9.86 33.44
N ILE A 28 -5.49 -10.44 32.97
CA ILE A 28 -6.58 -10.95 33.79
C ILE A 28 -6.77 -12.43 33.48
N ASP A 29 -6.78 -13.24 34.54
CA ASP A 29 -7.16 -14.64 34.49
C ASP A 29 -8.70 -14.74 34.52
N PRO A 30 -9.37 -15.20 33.45
CA PRO A 30 -10.82 -15.28 33.44
C PRO A 30 -11.38 -16.34 34.40
N MET A 31 -10.59 -17.35 34.78
CA MET A 31 -11.01 -18.44 35.67
C MET A 31 -10.93 -18.03 37.13
N THR A 32 -9.80 -17.45 37.55
CA THR A 32 -9.58 -17.02 38.94
C THR A 32 -10.07 -15.59 39.21
N ARG A 33 -10.28 -14.80 38.15
CA ARG A 33 -10.58 -13.35 38.18
C ARG A 33 -9.44 -12.51 38.76
N GLU A 34 -8.23 -13.06 38.82
CA GLU A 34 -7.04 -12.32 39.24
C GLU A 34 -6.65 -11.30 38.15
N SER A 35 -6.31 -10.08 38.57
CA SER A 35 -5.84 -9.01 37.69
C SER A 35 -4.49 -8.51 38.17
N VAL A 36 -3.47 -8.60 37.31
CA VAL A 36 -2.11 -8.13 37.59
C VAL A 36 -1.65 -7.11 36.55
N THR A 37 -0.72 -6.23 36.91
CA THR A 37 0.00 -5.44 35.90
C THR A 37 0.85 -6.38 35.08
N TYR A 38 0.69 -6.35 33.76
CA TYR A 38 1.50 -7.12 32.83
C TYR A 38 2.75 -6.33 32.45
N VAL A 39 2.56 -5.12 31.91
CA VAL A 39 3.62 -4.16 31.57
C VAL A 39 3.15 -2.72 31.85
N GLY A 40 4.11 -1.80 31.92
CA GLY A 40 3.87 -0.35 32.14
C GLY A 40 4.21 0.10 33.56
N SER A 41 5.06 1.13 33.69
CA SER A 41 5.42 1.70 35.00
C SER A 41 4.22 2.38 35.67
N GLY A 42 3.37 3.00 34.86
CA GLY A 42 2.24 3.84 35.28
C GLY A 42 2.50 5.34 35.14
N ASP A 43 3.74 5.71 34.90
CA ASP A 43 4.07 7.08 34.51
C ASP A 43 3.74 7.27 33.03
N GLU A 44 3.26 8.46 32.69
CA GLU A 44 3.11 8.86 31.30
C GLU A 44 4.48 9.03 30.62
N GLY A 45 4.63 8.53 29.40
CA GLY A 45 5.87 8.67 28.63
C GLY A 45 6.02 7.62 27.53
N LEU A 46 7.12 7.70 26.79
CA LEU A 46 7.44 6.84 25.64
C LEU A 46 8.80 6.15 25.87
N ALA A 47 8.90 5.37 26.94
CA ALA A 47 10.07 4.53 27.22
C ALA A 47 9.79 3.10 26.76
N ASP A 48 10.73 2.49 26.04
CA ASP A 48 10.73 1.08 25.66
C ASP A 48 11.41 0.20 26.73
N GLY A 49 11.41 -1.11 26.52
CA GLY A 49 12.04 -2.12 27.39
C GLY A 49 11.11 -2.72 28.44
N GLU A 50 11.69 -3.29 29.49
CA GLU A 50 10.94 -3.94 30.58
C GLU A 50 10.19 -2.92 31.47
N ASN A 51 10.77 -1.73 31.64
CA ASN A 51 10.18 -0.62 32.40
C ASN A 51 9.51 0.39 31.47
N ALA A 52 8.72 -0.11 30.52
CA ALA A 52 8.09 0.73 29.53
C ALA A 52 7.12 1.75 30.14
N GLN A 53 7.01 2.90 29.49
CA GLN A 53 6.01 3.92 29.78
C GLN A 53 5.02 3.98 28.62
N PHE A 54 3.76 4.25 28.94
CA PHE A 54 2.67 4.47 28.00
C PHE A 54 2.02 5.81 28.30
N TYR A 55 1.23 6.36 27.38
CA TYR A 55 0.43 7.55 27.64
C TYR A 55 -0.98 7.39 27.05
N GLU A 56 -1.92 7.06 27.94
CA GLU A 56 -3.32 6.75 27.61
C GLU A 56 -3.46 5.70 26.49
N PRO A 57 -2.97 4.46 26.69
CA PRO A 57 -3.17 3.38 25.73
C PRO A 57 -4.67 3.09 25.56
N GLY A 58 -5.17 3.22 24.34
CA GLY A 58 -6.60 3.17 24.02
C GLY A 58 -7.05 1.87 23.36
N GLY A 59 -6.20 1.28 22.54
CA GLY A 59 -6.47 0.02 21.81
C GLY A 59 -5.41 -1.04 22.10
N ILE A 60 -5.81 -2.30 22.04
CA ILE A 60 -4.91 -3.46 22.19
C ILE A 60 -5.42 -4.63 21.35
N ASP A 61 -4.52 -5.33 20.67
CA ASP A 61 -4.82 -6.59 19.97
C ASP A 61 -3.66 -7.59 20.04
N TYR A 62 -3.94 -8.87 19.83
CA TYR A 62 -2.97 -9.96 19.89
C TYR A 62 -2.76 -10.59 18.51
N ALA A 63 -1.51 -10.74 18.09
CA ALA A 63 -1.16 -11.54 16.92
C ALA A 63 0.24 -12.14 17.05
N ASN A 64 0.38 -13.43 16.71
CA ASN A 64 1.65 -14.13 16.57
C ASN A 64 2.61 -13.94 17.78
N GLY A 65 2.12 -14.14 18.99
CA GLY A 65 2.94 -14.03 20.20
C GLY A 65 3.27 -12.58 20.61
N LYS A 66 2.57 -11.58 20.07
CA LYS A 66 2.80 -10.17 20.39
C LYS A 66 1.48 -9.45 20.69
N LEU A 67 1.54 -8.50 21.62
CA LEU A 67 0.44 -7.54 21.84
C LEU A 67 0.79 -6.23 21.14
N TYR A 68 -0.11 -5.75 20.29
CA TYR A 68 -0.02 -4.45 19.63
C TYR A 68 -0.91 -3.46 20.37
N ILE A 69 -0.36 -2.33 20.77
CA ILE A 69 -1.05 -1.32 21.59
C ILE A 69 -1.07 0.01 20.84
N ALA A 70 -2.26 0.58 20.68
CA ALA A 70 -2.42 1.97 20.25
C ALA A 70 -2.19 2.88 21.46
N ASP A 71 -1.00 3.48 21.54
CA ASP A 71 -0.56 4.34 22.62
C ASP A 71 -0.89 5.80 22.29
N THR A 72 -2.15 6.15 22.57
CA THR A 72 -2.90 7.25 21.92
C THR A 72 -2.18 8.59 22.00
N ASN A 73 -1.76 9.00 23.20
CA ASN A 73 -1.16 10.32 23.41
C ASN A 73 0.34 10.33 23.13
N ASN A 74 0.96 9.18 22.95
CA ASN A 74 2.30 9.06 22.40
C ASN A 74 2.32 9.03 20.87
N HIS A 75 1.16 8.95 20.21
CA HIS A 75 1.02 8.82 18.76
C HIS A 75 1.82 7.63 18.19
N ALA A 76 1.88 6.54 18.95
CA ALA A 76 2.73 5.40 18.66
C ALA A 76 1.95 4.08 18.68
N ILE A 77 2.39 3.12 17.87
CA ILE A 77 2.03 1.72 18.05
C ILE A 77 3.16 1.06 18.85
N ARG A 78 2.81 0.49 20.00
CA ARG A 78 3.74 -0.21 20.88
C ARG A 78 3.52 -1.70 20.74
N VAL A 79 4.58 -2.47 20.90
CA VAL A 79 4.56 -3.93 20.78
C VAL A 79 5.12 -4.54 22.05
N VAL A 80 4.37 -5.44 22.67
CA VAL A 80 4.88 -6.28 23.76
C VAL A 80 5.17 -7.65 23.19
N ASP A 81 6.42 -8.07 23.27
CA ASP A 81 6.77 -9.46 23.01
C ASP A 81 6.34 -10.32 24.20
N MET A 82 5.51 -11.34 23.95
CA MET A 82 4.95 -12.17 25.03
C MET A 82 5.97 -13.12 25.66
N GLU A 83 7.04 -13.48 24.94
CA GLU A 83 8.07 -14.39 25.42
C GLU A 83 9.06 -13.65 26.34
N SER A 84 9.57 -12.51 25.89
CA SER A 84 10.52 -11.71 26.68
C SER A 84 9.86 -10.70 27.64
N GLN A 85 8.57 -10.40 27.45
CA GLN A 85 7.84 -9.32 28.15
C GLN A 85 8.45 -7.91 27.94
N THR A 86 9.23 -7.71 26.89
CA THR A 86 9.82 -6.41 26.57
C THR A 86 8.91 -5.61 25.64
N VAL A 87 8.81 -4.30 25.86
CA VAL A 87 8.07 -3.40 24.98
C VAL A 87 9.00 -2.73 23.99
N SER A 88 8.58 -2.60 22.74
CA SER A 88 9.23 -1.77 21.72
C SER A 88 8.21 -0.88 21.01
N THR A 89 8.69 0.12 20.27
CA THR A 89 7.88 0.96 19.40
C THR A 89 7.98 0.51 17.94
N VAL A 90 6.86 0.44 17.22
CA VAL A 90 6.87 0.15 15.78
C VAL A 90 7.48 1.33 15.03
N GLU A 91 8.50 1.04 14.22
CA GLU A 91 9.01 1.98 13.23
C GLU A 91 8.36 1.70 11.88
N PHE A 92 7.70 2.73 11.31
CA PHE A 92 7.11 2.63 9.98
C PHE A 92 8.12 3.08 8.93
N PRO A 93 8.55 2.20 8.00
CA PRO A 93 9.42 2.62 6.91
C PRO A 93 8.66 3.63 6.03
N ASN A 94 9.34 4.72 5.67
CA ASN A 94 8.81 5.81 4.83
C ASN A 94 7.67 6.63 5.45
N ALA A 95 7.70 6.89 6.77
CA ALA A 95 6.69 7.70 7.46
C ALA A 95 6.45 9.08 6.81
N ASP A 96 7.43 9.65 6.11
CA ASP A 96 7.28 10.90 5.35
C ASP A 96 6.17 10.85 4.29
N ARG A 97 5.84 9.66 3.77
CA ARG A 97 4.73 9.48 2.82
C ARG A 97 3.36 9.63 3.48
N LEU A 98 3.28 9.60 4.81
CA LEU A 98 2.05 9.78 5.58
C LEU A 98 1.81 11.24 6.02
N LEU A 99 2.76 12.14 5.74
CA LEU A 99 2.62 13.54 6.12
C LEU A 99 1.70 14.27 5.14
N ALA A 100 0.60 14.81 5.65
CA ALA A 100 -0.28 15.70 4.89
C ALA A 100 0.49 16.97 4.46
N PRO A 101 0.16 17.57 3.30
CA PRO A 101 0.73 18.86 2.90
C PRO A 101 0.46 19.95 3.94
N ALA A 102 1.38 20.90 4.07
CA ALA A 102 1.32 21.96 5.08
C ALA A 102 0.01 22.79 5.03
N PRO A 103 -0.45 23.34 6.17
CA PRO A 103 -1.68 24.12 6.26
C PRO A 103 -1.62 25.35 5.35
N GLY A 104 -2.51 25.42 4.35
CA GLY A 104 -2.52 26.48 3.33
C GLY A 104 -2.63 25.96 1.90
N ALA A 105 -2.45 24.65 1.68
CA ALA A 105 -2.98 23.99 0.51
C ALA A 105 -4.52 23.97 0.61
N SER A 106 -5.22 24.49 -0.40
CA SER A 106 -6.67 24.64 -0.42
C SER A 106 -7.42 23.32 -0.18
N LEU A 107 -8.39 23.33 0.72
CA LEU A 107 -9.38 22.26 0.93
C LEU A 107 -10.65 22.45 0.07
N GLU A 108 -10.51 23.02 -1.13
CA GLU A 108 -11.57 22.82 -2.13
C GLU A 108 -11.42 21.40 -2.66
N PRO A 109 -12.51 20.63 -2.82
CA PRO A 109 -12.42 19.28 -3.36
C PRO A 109 -12.13 19.37 -4.85
N THR A 110 -10.87 19.59 -5.18
CA THR A 110 -10.32 19.14 -6.44
C THR A 110 -10.23 17.63 -6.29
N ILE A 111 -11.00 16.88 -7.08
CA ILE A 111 -10.67 15.48 -7.33
C ILE A 111 -9.29 15.51 -7.99
N VAL A 112 -8.25 15.35 -7.17
CA VAL A 112 -6.93 14.93 -7.59
C VAL A 112 -6.85 13.51 -7.05
N GLU A 113 -7.17 12.55 -7.90
CA GLU A 113 -6.81 11.16 -7.61
C GLU A 113 -5.29 11.10 -7.49
N GLY A 114 -4.81 10.58 -6.37
CA GLY A 114 -3.39 10.39 -6.12
C GLY A 114 -2.95 10.83 -4.72
N GLU A 115 -2.87 9.89 -3.79
CA GLU A 115 -1.65 9.77 -2.99
C GLU A 115 -0.51 9.36 -3.93
N GLY A 116 -0.10 10.33 -4.77
CA GLY A 116 0.98 10.26 -5.75
C GLY A 116 0.91 9.05 -6.68
N ASP A 117 0.04 9.08 -7.69
CA ASP A 117 0.26 8.23 -8.86
C ASP A 117 1.67 8.53 -9.38
N VAL A 118 2.52 7.51 -9.37
CA VAL A 118 3.88 7.65 -9.90
C VAL A 118 3.73 7.95 -11.38
N VAL A 119 4.07 9.17 -11.79
CA VAL A 119 4.11 9.53 -13.21
C VAL A 119 5.41 8.99 -13.78
N VAL A 120 5.30 8.02 -14.68
CA VAL A 120 6.44 7.41 -15.36
C VAL A 120 6.43 7.90 -16.81
N THR A 121 7.46 8.64 -17.20
CA THR A 121 7.65 9.04 -18.59
C THR A 121 8.36 7.93 -19.35
N LEU A 122 7.69 7.39 -20.36
CA LEU A 122 8.24 6.39 -21.26
C LEU A 122 9.06 7.05 -22.37
N PRO A 123 9.99 6.31 -23.02
CA PRO A 123 10.68 6.80 -24.21
C PRO A 123 9.69 7.22 -25.31
N PRO A 124 10.02 8.24 -26.12
CA PRO A 124 9.19 8.61 -27.26
C PRO A 124 9.08 7.47 -28.27
N GLU A 125 7.88 7.26 -28.81
CA GLU A 125 7.62 6.28 -29.85
C GLU A 125 7.06 6.92 -31.12
N THR A 126 7.30 6.27 -32.26
CA THR A 126 6.75 6.64 -33.55
C THR A 126 5.97 5.46 -34.10
N VAL A 127 4.77 5.72 -34.59
CA VAL A 127 3.89 4.72 -35.22
C VAL A 127 3.30 5.25 -36.52
N GLN A 128 2.89 4.34 -37.39
CA GLN A 128 2.18 4.67 -38.60
C GLN A 128 0.70 4.97 -38.29
N ALA A 129 0.14 5.95 -38.99
CA ALA A 129 -1.30 6.19 -39.02
C ALA A 129 -2.07 4.98 -39.59
N GLY A 130 -3.30 4.78 -39.10
CA GLY A 130 -4.18 3.66 -39.48
C GLY A 130 -4.39 2.66 -38.34
N GLU A 131 -4.82 1.45 -38.69
CA GLU A 131 -5.03 0.38 -37.72
C GLU A 131 -3.71 -0.03 -37.06
N GLY A 132 -3.75 -0.22 -35.75
CA GLY A 132 -2.59 -0.62 -34.96
C GLY A 132 -2.99 -1.18 -33.60
N LYS A 133 -2.02 -1.30 -32.70
CA LYS A 133 -2.24 -1.83 -31.35
C LYS A 133 -1.49 -1.03 -30.30
N LEU A 134 -2.11 -0.92 -29.12
CA LEU A 134 -1.40 -0.63 -27.89
C LEU A 134 -1.06 -1.95 -27.18
N VAL A 135 0.13 -2.03 -26.62
CA VAL A 135 0.59 -3.18 -25.85
C VAL A 135 0.91 -2.71 -24.44
N ILE A 136 0.35 -3.36 -23.42
CA ILE A 136 0.75 -3.16 -22.03
C ILE A 136 1.62 -4.34 -21.61
N ASP A 137 2.88 -4.06 -21.33
CA ASP A 137 3.85 -5.06 -20.90
C ASP A 137 4.31 -4.77 -19.47
N VAL A 138 3.92 -5.65 -18.55
CA VAL A 138 4.26 -5.51 -17.13
C VAL A 138 5.16 -6.65 -16.71
N THR A 139 6.39 -6.32 -16.33
CA THR A 139 7.38 -7.30 -15.87
C THR A 139 7.24 -7.51 -14.36
N MET A 140 7.00 -8.75 -13.96
CA MET A 140 7.00 -9.15 -12.55
C MET A 140 8.43 -9.41 -12.06
N PRO A 141 8.76 -9.03 -10.81
CA PRO A 141 10.02 -9.43 -10.21
C PRO A 141 10.06 -10.93 -9.93
N GLU A 142 11.26 -11.48 -9.85
CA GLU A 142 11.47 -12.91 -9.58
C GLU A 142 10.79 -13.32 -8.27
N GLY A 143 10.05 -14.43 -8.30
CA GLY A 143 9.35 -14.95 -7.13
C GLY A 143 8.01 -14.29 -6.84
N TYR A 144 7.50 -13.42 -7.72
CA TYR A 144 6.19 -12.77 -7.56
C TYR A 144 5.21 -13.14 -8.68
N LYS A 145 3.92 -12.94 -8.40
CA LYS A 145 2.82 -13.15 -9.35
C LYS A 145 1.77 -12.04 -9.23
N LEU A 146 0.91 -11.94 -10.23
CA LEU A 146 -0.33 -11.15 -10.12
C LEU A 146 -1.21 -11.67 -8.99
N ASN A 147 -1.88 -10.74 -8.31
CA ASN A 147 -2.90 -11.05 -7.33
C ASN A 147 -4.16 -11.59 -8.04
N ASP A 148 -4.65 -12.75 -7.62
CA ASP A 148 -5.80 -13.44 -8.22
C ASP A 148 -7.15 -13.01 -7.59
N LEU A 149 -7.13 -12.17 -6.56
CA LEU A 149 -8.29 -11.60 -5.89
C LEU A 149 -8.53 -10.13 -6.21
N ALA A 150 -7.53 -9.46 -6.81
CA ALA A 150 -7.61 -8.05 -7.15
C ALA A 150 -7.46 -7.85 -8.67
N PRO A 151 -8.25 -6.93 -9.26
CA PRO A 151 -8.21 -6.71 -10.69
C PRO A 151 -6.95 -5.93 -11.09
N PHE A 152 -6.40 -6.28 -12.24
CA PHE A 152 -5.58 -5.41 -13.05
C PHE A 152 -6.48 -4.36 -13.72
N THR A 153 -6.13 -3.08 -13.61
CA THR A 153 -6.88 -2.00 -14.24
C THR A 153 -6.00 -1.18 -15.18
N ALA A 154 -6.52 -0.90 -16.36
CA ALA A 154 -5.88 -0.05 -17.35
C ALA A 154 -6.93 0.91 -17.92
N ILE A 155 -6.66 2.21 -17.80
CA ILE A 155 -7.58 3.27 -18.15
C ILE A 155 -6.87 4.27 -19.05
N TRP A 156 -7.51 4.64 -20.15
CA TRP A 156 -6.99 5.64 -21.08
C TRP A 156 -7.88 6.87 -21.08
N PRO A 157 -7.33 8.06 -20.79
CA PRO A 157 -7.99 9.32 -21.11
C PRO A 157 -8.25 9.45 -22.61
N GLU A 158 -9.22 10.28 -22.99
CA GLU A 158 -9.47 10.56 -24.40
C GLU A 158 -8.25 11.19 -25.08
N ASN A 159 -8.00 10.77 -26.33
CA ASN A 159 -6.86 11.25 -27.11
C ASN A 159 -7.25 11.43 -28.58
N GLU A 160 -6.81 12.53 -29.18
CA GLU A 160 -7.15 12.86 -30.57
C GLU A 160 -6.35 12.02 -31.59
N ALA A 161 -5.12 11.63 -31.25
CA ALA A 161 -4.22 10.88 -32.13
C ALA A 161 -4.36 9.36 -31.98
N VAL A 162 -5.02 8.88 -30.92
CA VAL A 162 -5.20 7.45 -30.65
C VAL A 162 -6.64 7.15 -30.27
N GLN A 163 -7.37 6.55 -31.20
CA GLN A 163 -8.76 6.16 -31.00
C GLN A 163 -8.82 4.75 -30.42
N ILE A 164 -9.19 4.66 -29.15
CA ILE A 164 -9.38 3.41 -28.42
C ILE A 164 -10.88 3.07 -28.40
N PRO A 165 -11.27 1.83 -28.77
CA PRO A 165 -12.66 1.38 -28.67
C PRO A 165 -13.22 1.58 -27.26
N GLU A 166 -14.49 1.97 -27.14
CA GLU A 166 -15.11 2.32 -25.87
C GLU A 166 -15.03 1.17 -24.85
N GLU A 167 -15.22 -0.06 -25.31
CA GLU A 167 -15.10 -1.29 -24.53
C GLU A 167 -13.68 -1.58 -24.00
N SER A 168 -12.68 -0.91 -24.58
CA SER A 168 -11.26 -1.06 -24.22
C SER A 168 -10.68 0.19 -23.55
N ARG A 169 -11.47 1.26 -23.36
CA ARG A 169 -11.02 2.49 -22.67
C ARG A 169 -10.86 2.30 -21.16
N GLU A 170 -11.60 1.37 -20.58
CA GLU A 170 -11.49 0.98 -19.19
C GLU A 170 -11.48 -0.55 -19.11
N ILE A 171 -10.30 -1.10 -18.90
CA ILE A 171 -10.10 -2.55 -18.76
C ILE A 171 -9.96 -2.88 -17.28
N ARG A 172 -10.76 -3.86 -16.84
CA ARG A 172 -10.71 -4.40 -15.49
C ARG A 172 -10.77 -5.92 -15.54
N ILE A 173 -9.61 -6.57 -15.41
CA ILE A 173 -9.47 -8.02 -15.60
C ILE A 173 -8.72 -8.62 -14.41
N VAL A 174 -9.19 -9.76 -13.91
CA VAL A 174 -8.44 -10.57 -12.94
C VAL A 174 -7.56 -11.53 -13.71
N LEU A 175 -6.25 -11.53 -13.40
CA LEU A 175 -5.23 -12.34 -14.09
C LEU A 175 -5.25 -12.18 -15.63
N PRO A 176 -4.96 -10.97 -16.16
CA PRO A 176 -4.76 -10.81 -17.60
C PRO A 176 -3.59 -11.67 -18.09
N ASP A 177 -3.72 -12.20 -19.31
CA ASP A 177 -2.58 -12.71 -20.06
C ASP A 177 -1.73 -11.51 -20.51
N LEU A 178 -0.50 -11.42 -20.03
CA LEU A 178 0.44 -10.37 -20.38
C LEU A 178 1.45 -10.86 -21.43
N PRO A 179 1.84 -10.01 -22.40
CA PRO A 179 1.43 -8.61 -22.55
C PRO A 179 -0.01 -8.48 -23.08
N LEU A 180 -0.72 -7.45 -22.63
CA LEU A 180 -2.11 -7.21 -23.03
C LEU A 180 -2.15 -6.37 -24.31
N GLU A 181 -2.81 -6.86 -25.36
CA GLU A 181 -2.93 -6.18 -26.65
C GLU A 181 -4.32 -5.54 -26.84
N ILE A 182 -4.34 -4.29 -27.29
CA ILE A 182 -5.56 -3.52 -27.48
C ILE A 182 -5.58 -2.95 -28.89
N PRO A 183 -6.58 -3.27 -29.72
CA PRO A 183 -6.69 -2.70 -31.06
C PRO A 183 -7.03 -1.21 -30.98
N VAL A 184 -6.37 -0.40 -31.80
CA VAL A 184 -6.58 1.06 -31.86
C VAL A 184 -6.48 1.57 -33.30
N THR A 185 -6.98 2.78 -33.52
CA THR A 185 -6.74 3.53 -34.75
C THR A 185 -5.86 4.74 -34.45
N PHE A 186 -4.71 4.82 -35.08
CA PHE A 186 -3.81 5.96 -35.00
C PHE A 186 -4.16 7.02 -36.05
N VAL A 187 -4.24 8.27 -35.61
CA VAL A 187 -4.50 9.44 -36.44
C VAL A 187 -3.25 10.31 -36.46
N GLU A 188 -2.84 10.77 -37.64
CA GLU A 188 -1.63 11.59 -37.82
C GLU A 188 -1.58 12.77 -36.85
N GLY A 189 -0.43 12.97 -36.22
CA GLY A 189 -0.25 14.02 -35.23
C GLY A 189 0.86 13.72 -34.22
N GLN A 190 0.99 14.59 -33.24
CA GLN A 190 1.86 14.39 -32.09
C GLN A 190 1.02 14.52 -30.83
N THR A 191 1.23 13.62 -29.86
CA THR A 191 0.49 13.62 -28.61
C THR A 191 1.34 13.09 -27.46
N GLU A 192 0.88 13.31 -26.24
CA GLU A 192 1.33 12.58 -25.06
C GLU A 192 0.24 11.56 -24.70
N LEU A 193 0.47 10.31 -25.07
CA LEU A 193 -0.48 9.24 -24.78
C LEU A 193 -0.32 8.83 -23.31
N GLN A 194 -1.45 8.77 -22.60
CA GLN A 194 -1.49 8.48 -21.17
C GLN A 194 -2.19 7.16 -20.90
N LEU A 195 -1.67 6.41 -19.94
CA LEU A 195 -2.26 5.18 -19.42
C LEU A 195 -2.20 5.21 -17.90
N GLU A 196 -3.36 5.11 -17.25
CA GLU A 196 -3.48 4.94 -15.81
C GLU A 196 -3.58 3.44 -15.51
N LEU A 197 -2.57 2.92 -14.83
CA LEU A 197 -2.37 1.51 -14.60
C LEU A 197 -2.38 1.22 -13.10
N ALA A 198 -3.19 0.24 -12.68
CA ALA A 198 -3.08 -0.34 -11.34
C ALA A 198 -2.82 -1.84 -11.43
N VAL A 199 -1.75 -2.27 -10.77
CA VAL A 199 -1.31 -3.66 -10.70
C VAL A 199 -1.22 -4.10 -9.25
N TYR A 200 -1.94 -5.17 -8.93
CA TYR A 200 -1.89 -5.84 -7.64
C TYR A 200 -1.09 -7.13 -7.79
N TRP A 201 -0.08 -7.32 -6.95
CA TRP A 201 0.86 -8.43 -7.09
C TRP A 201 1.35 -8.90 -5.73
N CYS A 202 1.67 -10.18 -5.62
CA CYS A 202 1.99 -10.84 -4.35
C CYS A 202 3.19 -11.77 -4.49
N GLU A 203 3.83 -12.08 -3.37
CA GLU A 203 4.83 -13.14 -3.31
C GLU A 203 4.23 -14.45 -3.86
N GLY A 204 4.94 -15.11 -4.75
CA GLY A 204 4.46 -16.25 -5.52
C GLY A 204 4.23 -17.52 -4.70
N VAL A 205 4.91 -17.66 -3.56
CA VAL A 205 4.86 -18.88 -2.73
C VAL A 205 3.82 -18.75 -1.62
N ASN A 206 4.09 -17.92 -0.60
CA ASN A 206 3.23 -17.87 0.58
C ASN A 206 2.14 -16.78 0.47
N GLN A 207 2.28 -15.86 -0.49
CA GLN A 207 1.36 -14.73 -0.69
C GLN A 207 1.12 -13.90 0.59
N THR A 208 2.07 -13.95 1.53
CA THR A 208 2.01 -13.22 2.81
C THR A 208 2.20 -11.72 2.62
N LEU A 209 2.85 -11.32 1.52
CA LEU A 209 3.09 -9.95 1.14
C LEU A 209 2.50 -9.68 -0.24
N CYS A 210 1.60 -8.70 -0.28
CA CYS A 210 1.00 -8.18 -1.50
C CYS A 210 1.24 -6.68 -1.58
N PHE A 211 1.48 -6.20 -2.80
CA PHE A 211 1.77 -4.82 -3.11
C PHE A 211 0.78 -4.28 -4.15
N VAL A 212 0.68 -2.96 -4.16
CA VAL A 212 -0.04 -2.18 -5.15
C VAL A 212 0.97 -1.30 -5.87
N ASP A 213 0.95 -1.38 -7.20
CA ASP A 213 1.57 -0.39 -8.06
C ASP A 213 0.46 0.41 -8.75
N ARG A 214 0.46 1.73 -8.57
CA ARG A 214 -0.41 2.66 -9.29
C ARG A 214 0.46 3.70 -9.97
N ALA A 215 0.36 3.75 -11.29
CA ALA A 215 1.23 4.60 -12.09
C ALA A 215 0.45 5.20 -13.25
N LYS A 216 0.80 6.44 -13.56
CA LYS A 216 0.41 7.12 -14.79
C LYS A 216 1.58 7.05 -15.77
N LEU A 217 1.47 6.19 -16.76
CA LEU A 217 2.46 6.08 -17.81
C LEU A 217 2.17 7.14 -18.87
N VAL A 218 3.19 7.93 -19.23
CA VAL A 218 3.08 9.00 -20.23
C VAL A 218 4.10 8.76 -21.32
N MET A 219 3.63 8.58 -22.55
CA MET A 219 4.47 8.31 -23.72
C MET A 219 4.30 9.42 -24.75
N PRO A 220 5.38 10.18 -25.07
CA PRO A 220 5.37 11.04 -26.25
C PRO A 220 5.23 10.17 -27.51
N LEU A 221 4.14 10.35 -28.26
CA LEU A 221 3.83 9.55 -29.43
C LEU A 221 3.76 10.44 -30.68
N SER A 222 4.51 10.05 -31.71
CA SER A 222 4.44 10.65 -33.04
C SER A 222 3.76 9.70 -34.01
N VAL A 223 2.60 10.09 -34.53
CA VAL A 223 1.87 9.33 -35.54
C VAL A 223 2.16 9.95 -36.91
N VAL A 224 2.79 9.17 -37.79
CA VAL A 224 3.24 9.62 -39.12
C VAL A 224 2.57 8.81 -40.24
N PRO A 225 2.45 9.35 -41.47
CA PRO A 225 1.75 8.67 -42.57
C PRO A 225 2.42 7.38 -43.05
N GLU A 226 3.75 7.31 -43.05
CA GLU A 226 4.54 6.15 -43.51
C GLU A 226 5.59 5.77 -42.47
N PHE A 227 5.45 4.58 -41.87
CA PHE A 227 6.41 4.02 -40.91
C PHE A 227 6.19 2.51 -40.74
N ASP A 228 7.22 1.72 -40.45
CA ASP A 228 7.07 0.26 -40.39
C ASP A 228 6.45 -0.26 -39.09
N ASN A 229 6.23 0.61 -38.10
CA ASN A 229 5.70 0.22 -36.78
C ASN A 229 4.24 0.65 -36.61
N HIS A 230 3.38 -0.29 -36.22
CA HIS A 230 1.96 -0.08 -35.93
C HIS A 230 1.62 -0.41 -34.47
N VAL A 231 2.63 -0.52 -33.61
CA VAL A 231 2.48 -0.92 -32.22
C VAL A 231 3.11 0.12 -31.33
N ALA A 232 2.37 0.60 -30.34
CA ALA A 232 2.93 1.42 -29.28
C ALA A 232 2.91 0.68 -27.94
N THR A 233 4.03 0.66 -27.22
CA THR A 233 4.21 -0.24 -26.05
C THR A 233 4.37 0.54 -24.75
N PHE A 234 3.49 0.26 -23.80
CA PHE A 234 3.58 0.71 -22.42
C PHE A 234 4.29 -0.34 -21.56
N THR A 235 5.57 -0.12 -21.28
CA THR A 235 6.36 -1.01 -20.42
C THR A 235 6.35 -0.56 -18.96
N ARG A 236 6.16 -1.48 -18.02
CA ARG A 236 6.26 -1.21 -16.58
C ARG A 236 6.96 -2.36 -15.85
N ASP A 237 8.19 -2.12 -15.39
CA ASP A 237 8.90 -3.07 -14.53
C ASP A 237 8.53 -2.85 -13.07
N LEU A 238 8.03 -3.90 -12.41
CA LEU A 238 7.69 -3.85 -10.99
C LEU A 238 8.89 -4.27 -10.13
N VAL A 239 9.13 -3.51 -9.06
CA VAL A 239 10.25 -3.74 -8.15
C VAL A 239 9.70 -3.88 -6.73
N PRO A 240 10.06 -4.94 -5.98
CA PRO A 240 9.66 -5.07 -4.59
C PRO A 240 10.21 -3.92 -3.75
N PRO A 241 9.40 -3.35 -2.84
CA PRO A 241 9.94 -2.41 -1.89
C PRO A 241 11.02 -3.11 -1.06
N VAL A 242 12.17 -2.44 -0.89
CA VAL A 242 13.24 -2.94 -0.04
C VAL A 242 12.76 -2.88 1.40
N VAL A 243 12.49 -4.04 1.99
CA VAL A 243 12.33 -4.15 3.45
C VAL A 243 13.74 -4.08 4.02
N GLN A 244 14.10 -2.95 4.64
CA GLN A 244 15.30 -2.92 5.45
C GLN A 244 15.01 -3.75 6.71
N ASP A 245 15.66 -4.91 6.83
CA ASP A 245 15.68 -5.69 8.07
C ASP A 245 16.48 -4.92 9.13
N THR A 246 15.91 -3.86 9.68
CA THR A 246 16.43 -3.16 10.86
C THR A 246 15.81 -3.74 12.11
N LEU A 247 15.97 -5.05 12.33
CA LEU A 247 15.73 -5.71 13.61
C LEU A 247 16.79 -6.79 13.80
N GLY A 248 17.98 -6.36 14.23
CA GLY A 248 19.05 -7.20 14.75
C GLY A 248 19.44 -6.76 16.16
#